data_AF-A0AAU0MC45-F1
#
_entry.id   AF-A0AAU0MC45-F1
#
_cell.length_a   1.000
_cell.length_b   1.000
_cell.length_c   1.000
_cell.angle_alpha   90.00
_cell.angle_beta   90.00
_cell.angle_gamma   90.00
#
_symmetry.space_group_name_H-M   'P 1'
#
loop_
_entity.id
_entity.type
_entity.pdbx_description
1 polymer ?
#
loop_
_entity_poly.entity_id
_entity_poly.type
_entity_poly.pdbx_seq_one_letter_code
_entity_poly.pdbx_strand_id
1 'polypeptide(L)'
;MSVILPVDPPGRPATRRVFLALVPDPAATEVLTRWLAVPANGPLPTGWRTMAAATWHVTLVFLPAVDEAAYRRLAGRITRLAARAVPLPLGWARPGAFPRAGSAHIAWIGLQDRPTNDGTDLRRPLSTLGAVAGACRRAAAAAGADPDDAKFRPHLTVGRSSRARDLSGYLALPGAPTGPAWVADRILLVESQLGKGEQGRPRYLERAAWRLGAPAPTYVSDPFPGSLD
;
A
#
# COMPACT_ATOMS: atom_id res chain seq x y z
N MET A 1 -21.21 49.43 7.49
CA MET A 1 -20.71 48.58 6.40
C MET A 1 -20.44 47.20 6.97
N SER A 2 -21.38 46.26 6.83
CA SER A 2 -21.19 44.87 7.27
C SER A 2 -20.61 44.07 6.13
N VAL A 3 -19.41 43.54 6.31
CA VAL A 3 -18.79 42.58 5.40
C VAL A 3 -19.48 41.24 5.60
N ILE A 4 -20.26 40.82 4.60
CA ILE A 4 -20.82 39.47 4.52
C ILE A 4 -19.66 38.55 4.16
N LEU A 5 -19.22 37.70 5.11
CA LEU A 5 -18.33 36.58 4.80
C LEU A 5 -19.10 35.60 3.89
N PRO A 6 -18.46 35.02 2.87
CA PRO A 6 -19.10 34.00 2.04
C PRO A 6 -19.52 32.83 2.93
N VAL A 7 -20.81 32.51 2.90
CA VAL A 7 -21.34 31.28 3.49
C VAL A 7 -20.80 30.12 2.64
N ASP A 8 -20.04 29.22 3.25
CA ASP A 8 -19.60 27.99 2.58
C ASP A 8 -20.83 27.29 1.97
N PRO A 9 -20.78 26.83 0.70
CA PRO A 9 -21.86 26.02 0.14
C PRO A 9 -22.09 24.79 1.03
N PRO A 10 -23.31 24.23 1.11
CA PRO A 10 -23.63 23.10 1.98
C PRO A 10 -22.52 22.04 1.92
N GLY A 11 -21.90 21.84 3.08
CA GLY A 11 -20.52 21.39 3.21
C GLY A 11 -20.27 20.07 2.50
N ARG A 12 -19.22 20.04 1.66
CA ARG A 12 -18.71 18.80 1.09
C ARG A 12 -18.47 17.80 2.23
N PRO A 13 -18.96 16.55 2.13
CA PRO A 13 -18.79 15.57 3.19
C PRO A 13 -17.30 15.41 3.53
N ALA A 14 -16.99 15.26 4.81
CA ALA A 14 -15.62 15.04 5.26
C ALA A 14 -15.04 13.82 4.55
N THR A 15 -13.86 13.98 3.93
CA THR A 15 -13.21 12.91 3.17
C THR A 15 -11.93 12.46 3.84
N ARG A 16 -11.60 11.17 3.66
CA ARG A 16 -10.38 10.55 4.18
C ARG A 16 -9.47 10.15 3.02
N ARG A 17 -8.16 10.32 3.23
CA ARG A 17 -7.12 9.75 2.37
C ARG A 17 -6.84 8.33 2.84
N VAL A 18 -7.18 7.34 2.03
CA VAL A 18 -7.02 5.93 2.39
C VAL A 18 -6.33 5.14 1.28
N PHE A 19 -5.84 3.95 1.60
CA PHE A 19 -5.34 3.00 0.61
C PHE A 19 -5.58 1.57 1.05
N LEU A 20 -5.66 0.67 0.06
CA LEU A 20 -5.64 -0.77 0.31
C LEU A 20 -4.21 -1.27 0.18
N ALA A 21 -3.79 -2.14 1.10
CA ALA A 21 -2.41 -2.60 1.18
C ALA A 21 -2.28 -4.07 1.55
N LEU A 22 -1.15 -4.66 1.18
CA LEU A 22 -0.61 -5.88 1.77
C LEU A 22 0.58 -5.49 2.64
N VAL A 23 0.71 -6.09 3.83
CA VAL A 23 1.82 -5.82 4.76
C VAL A 23 2.70 -7.07 4.85
N PRO A 24 4.04 -6.92 4.82
CA PRO A 24 4.93 -8.05 5.05
C PRO A 24 4.76 -8.62 6.46
N ASP A 25 4.88 -9.93 6.60
CA ASP A 25 4.93 -10.56 7.93
C ASP A 25 6.24 -10.22 8.67
N PRO A 26 6.38 -10.56 9.97
CA PRO A 26 7.59 -10.27 10.72
C PRO A 26 8.86 -10.90 10.12
N ALA A 27 8.78 -12.10 9.55
CA ALA A 27 9.92 -12.79 8.97
C ALA A 27 10.42 -12.09 7.70
N ALA A 28 9.50 -11.72 6.81
CA ALA A 28 9.80 -10.93 5.61
C ALA A 28 10.39 -9.55 5.97
N THR A 29 9.84 -8.92 7.01
CA THR A 29 10.32 -7.64 7.54
C THR A 29 11.76 -7.77 8.04
N GLU A 30 12.08 -8.84 8.77
CA GLU A 30 13.43 -9.09 9.26
C GLU A 30 14.40 -9.39 8.12
N VAL A 31 14.01 -10.20 7.13
CA VAL A 31 14.81 -10.49 5.93
C VAL A 31 15.13 -9.21 5.18
N LEU A 32 14.14 -8.37 4.91
CA LEU A 32 14.35 -7.11 4.19
C LEU A 32 15.18 -6.12 5.01
N THR A 33 14.96 -6.04 6.32
CA THR A 33 15.77 -5.18 7.21
C THR A 33 17.23 -5.59 7.19
N ARG A 34 17.53 -6.88 7.32
CA ARG A 34 18.90 -7.40 7.25
C ARG A 34 19.51 -7.16 5.88
N TRP A 35 18.77 -7.40 4.80
CA TRP A 35 19.25 -7.19 3.44
C TRP A 35 19.62 -5.71 3.19
N LEU A 36 18.81 -4.76 3.65
CA LEU A 36 19.08 -3.32 3.54
C LEU A 36 20.26 -2.86 4.42
N ALA A 37 20.60 -3.61 5.47
CA ALA A 37 21.71 -3.30 6.38
C ALA A 37 23.08 -3.80 5.87
N VAL A 38 23.11 -4.70 4.88
CA VAL A 38 24.37 -5.23 4.34
C VAL A 38 25.16 -4.10 3.66
N PRO A 39 26.43 -3.84 4.02
CA PRO A 39 27.23 -2.77 3.44
C PRO A 39 27.37 -2.85 1.92
N ALA A 40 27.44 -4.07 1.37
CA ALA A 40 27.49 -4.32 -0.08
C ALA A 40 26.19 -3.94 -0.82
N ASN A 41 25.07 -3.80 -0.09
CA ASN A 41 23.80 -3.28 -0.61
C ASN A 41 23.63 -1.77 -0.29
N GLY A 42 24.54 -1.22 0.51
CA GLY A 42 24.66 0.19 0.90
C GLY A 42 23.48 0.74 1.72
N PRO A 43 23.72 1.68 2.66
CA PRO A 43 22.65 2.57 3.06
C PRO A 43 22.21 3.41 1.85
N LEU A 44 20.98 3.91 1.86
CA LEU A 44 20.56 4.88 0.85
C LEU A 44 21.50 6.09 0.86
N PRO A 45 21.83 6.68 -0.30
CA PRO A 45 22.76 7.81 -0.38
C PRO A 45 22.30 9.03 0.44
N THR A 46 23.23 9.93 0.76
CA THR A 46 22.94 11.18 1.47
C THR A 46 21.76 11.94 0.84
N GLY A 47 20.84 12.41 1.68
CA GLY A 47 19.63 13.11 1.25
C GLY A 47 18.46 12.20 0.90
N TRP A 48 18.62 10.88 1.04
CA TRP A 48 17.53 9.92 1.13
C TRP A 48 17.17 9.64 2.58
N ARG A 49 15.89 9.39 2.81
CA ARG A 49 15.34 8.97 4.09
C ARG A 49 14.81 7.55 3.96
N THR A 50 15.32 6.65 4.80
CA THR A 50 14.81 5.28 4.93
C THR A 50 13.42 5.29 5.56
N MET A 51 12.53 4.44 5.05
CA MET A 51 11.22 4.20 5.62
C MET A 51 11.35 3.27 6.83
N ALA A 52 10.63 3.57 7.91
CA ALA A 52 10.58 2.68 9.07
C ALA A 52 9.92 1.35 8.69
N ALA A 53 10.45 0.23 9.18
CA ALA A 53 9.96 -1.11 8.86
C ALA A 53 8.45 -1.27 9.14
N ALA A 54 7.97 -0.69 10.25
CA ALA A 54 6.55 -0.68 10.63
C ALA A 54 5.64 0.05 9.63
N THR A 55 6.20 0.80 8.67
CA THR A 55 5.43 1.49 7.62
C THR A 55 5.48 0.79 6.27
N TRP A 56 6.22 -0.32 6.16
CA TRP A 56 6.35 -1.05 4.90
C TRP A 56 5.04 -1.72 4.50
N HIS A 57 4.69 -1.57 3.24
CA HIS A 57 3.50 -2.16 2.64
C HIS A 57 3.64 -2.16 1.12
N VAL A 58 2.84 -3.01 0.46
CA VAL A 58 2.56 -2.96 -0.97
C VAL A 58 1.19 -2.32 -1.15
N THR A 59 1.14 -1.13 -1.75
CA THR A 59 -0.12 -0.43 -2.03
C THR A 59 -0.82 -1.07 -3.23
N LEU A 60 -2.03 -1.58 -3.01
CA LEU A 60 -2.89 -2.17 -4.05
C LEU A 60 -3.66 -1.09 -4.82
N VAL A 61 -4.19 -0.10 -4.10
CA VAL A 61 -4.85 1.08 -4.66
C VAL A 61 -4.80 2.23 -3.66
N PHE A 62 -4.52 3.43 -4.16
CA PHE A 62 -4.52 4.65 -3.36
C PHE A 62 -5.76 5.50 -3.69
N LEU A 63 -6.45 5.98 -2.65
CA LEU A 63 -7.72 6.71 -2.72
C LEU A 63 -7.56 8.06 -1.99
N PRO A 64 -7.36 9.18 -2.73
CA PRO A 64 -6.99 10.47 -2.14
C PRO A 64 -8.10 11.10 -1.30
N ALA A 65 -9.37 10.84 -1.63
CA ALA A 65 -10.53 11.39 -0.94
C ALA A 65 -11.70 10.41 -0.99
N VAL A 66 -12.11 9.89 0.17
CA VAL A 66 -13.22 8.95 0.32
C VAL A 66 -14.18 9.47 1.39
N ASP A 67 -15.43 9.73 1.02
CA ASP A 67 -16.50 10.06 1.97
C ASP A 67 -17.02 8.81 2.70
N GLU A 68 -17.87 9.00 3.72
CA GLU A 68 -18.38 7.91 4.55
C GLU A 68 -19.21 6.88 3.76
N ALA A 69 -20.05 7.33 2.82
CA ALA A 69 -20.90 6.45 2.04
C ALA A 69 -20.06 5.57 1.09
N ALA A 70 -19.08 6.17 0.41
CA ALA A 70 -18.12 5.47 -0.43
C ALA A 70 -17.26 4.51 0.39
N TYR A 71 -16.85 4.90 1.60
CA TYR A 71 -16.10 4.05 2.52
C TYR A 71 -16.88 2.77 2.87
N ARG A 72 -18.15 2.90 3.29
CA ARG A 72 -19.00 1.75 3.65
C ARG A 72 -19.21 0.82 2.45
N ARG A 73 -19.46 1.38 1.27
CA ARG A 73 -19.58 0.60 0.01
C ARG A 73 -18.27 -0.11 -0.35
N LEU A 74 -17.13 0.56 -0.19
CA LEU A 74 -15.80 0.00 -0.42
C LEU A 74 -15.56 -1.20 0.49
N ALA A 75 -15.78 -1.04 1.80
CA ALA A 75 -15.59 -2.11 2.79
C ALA A 75 -16.39 -3.38 2.42
N GLY A 76 -17.68 -3.23 2.10
CA GLY A 76 -18.52 -4.36 1.67
C GLY A 76 -18.05 -5.01 0.37
N ARG A 77 -17.52 -4.24 -0.58
CA ARG A 77 -16.95 -4.78 -1.83
C ARG A 77 -15.64 -5.53 -1.59
N ILE A 78 -14.78 -5.03 -0.70
CA ILE A 78 -13.53 -5.72 -0.35
C ILE A 78 -13.81 -7.01 0.42
N THR A 79 -14.82 -7.07 1.28
CA THR A 79 -15.26 -8.33 1.92
C THR A 79 -15.56 -9.41 0.88
N ARG A 80 -16.37 -9.10 -0.15
CA ARG A 80 -16.69 -10.06 -1.22
C ARG A 80 -15.49 -10.40 -2.09
N LEU A 81 -14.56 -9.47 -2.28
CA LEU A 81 -13.32 -9.71 -3.02
C LEU A 81 -12.43 -10.68 -2.25
N ALA A 82 -12.16 -10.41 -0.97
CA ALA A 82 -11.27 -11.21 -0.13
C ALA A 82 -11.75 -12.65 0.02
N ALA A 83 -13.07 -12.86 0.15
CA ALA A 83 -13.68 -14.20 0.23
C ALA A 83 -13.46 -15.05 -1.03
N ARG A 84 -13.15 -14.43 -2.19
CA ARG A 84 -12.92 -15.12 -3.47
C ARG A 84 -11.44 -15.20 -3.84
N ALA A 85 -10.60 -14.40 -3.21
CA ALA A 85 -9.16 -14.44 -3.39
C ALA A 85 -8.54 -15.59 -2.58
N VAL A 86 -7.31 -15.96 -2.94
CA VAL A 86 -6.50 -16.92 -2.18
C VAL A 86 -5.31 -16.20 -1.55
N PRO A 87 -4.72 -16.73 -0.46
CA PRO A 87 -3.43 -16.25 0.03
C PRO A 87 -2.39 -16.25 -1.10
N LEU A 88 -1.58 -15.20 -1.18
CA LEU A 88 -0.66 -14.97 -2.29
C LEU A 88 0.78 -15.26 -1.85
N PRO A 89 1.42 -16.36 -2.27
CA PRO A 89 2.85 -16.54 -2.06
C PRO A 89 3.62 -15.52 -2.91
N LEU A 90 4.39 -14.65 -2.25
CA LEU A 90 5.17 -13.61 -2.90
C LEU A 90 6.66 -13.90 -2.82
N GLY A 91 7.38 -13.50 -3.86
CA GLY A 91 8.84 -13.47 -3.90
C GLY A 91 9.34 -12.03 -4.03
N TRP A 92 10.57 -11.81 -3.58
CA TRP A 92 11.27 -10.56 -3.85
C TRP A 92 11.65 -10.48 -5.32
N ALA A 93 11.54 -9.30 -5.90
CA ALA A 93 11.99 -8.97 -7.24
C ALA A 93 13.00 -7.81 -7.18
N ARG A 94 13.55 -7.46 -8.34
CA ARG A 94 14.63 -6.48 -8.44
C ARG A 94 14.26 -5.14 -7.77
N PRO A 95 15.21 -4.50 -7.07
CA PRO A 95 15.03 -3.14 -6.58
C PRO A 95 14.89 -2.17 -7.74
N GLY A 96 14.31 -1.00 -7.46
CA GLY A 96 14.17 0.05 -8.45
C GLY A 96 13.85 1.41 -7.83
N ALA A 97 13.51 2.34 -8.71
CA ALA A 97 13.22 3.71 -8.33
C ALA A 97 12.10 4.33 -9.17
N PHE A 98 11.43 5.34 -8.60
CA PHE A 98 10.50 6.21 -9.33
C PHE A 98 10.92 7.68 -9.29
N PRO A 99 10.63 8.45 -10.36
CA PRO A 99 10.09 7.98 -11.65
C PRO A 99 11.09 7.12 -12.45
N ARG A 100 12.40 7.38 -12.33
CA ARG A 100 13.49 6.59 -12.93
C ARG A 100 14.77 6.71 -12.11
N ALA A 101 15.70 5.76 -12.24
CA ALA A 101 16.93 5.70 -11.45
C ALA A 101 17.74 7.01 -11.46
N GLY A 102 17.99 7.60 -12.64
CA GLY A 102 18.77 8.84 -12.76
C GLY A 102 18.10 10.12 -12.26
N SER A 103 16.86 10.06 -11.78
CA SER A 103 16.11 11.22 -11.25
C SER A 103 14.96 10.70 -10.39
N ALA A 104 15.31 10.17 -9.22
CA ALA A 104 14.42 9.42 -8.36
C ALA A 104 14.01 10.19 -7.10
N HIS A 105 12.77 9.98 -6.68
CA HIS A 105 12.22 10.41 -5.38
C HIS A 105 11.91 9.22 -4.46
N ILE A 106 11.76 8.02 -5.02
CA ILE A 106 11.31 6.82 -4.31
C ILE A 106 12.26 5.69 -4.67
N ALA A 107 12.75 5.00 -3.65
CA ALA A 107 13.50 3.75 -3.75
C ALA A 107 12.61 2.62 -3.22
N TRP A 108 12.57 1.50 -3.93
CA TRP A 108 11.65 0.41 -3.63
C TRP A 108 12.24 -0.97 -3.97
N ILE A 109 11.70 -2.00 -3.33
CA ILE A 109 11.94 -3.41 -3.67
C ILE A 109 10.74 -3.95 -4.43
N GLY A 110 11.00 -4.60 -5.57
CA GLY A 110 9.93 -5.21 -6.38
C GLY A 110 9.38 -6.46 -5.71
N LEU A 111 8.13 -6.81 -6.03
CA LEU A 111 7.54 -8.09 -5.65
C LEU A 111 7.07 -8.83 -6.91
N GLN A 112 7.09 -10.15 -6.84
CA GLN A 112 6.59 -11.04 -7.89
C GLN A 112 5.75 -12.16 -7.30
N ASP A 113 4.79 -12.65 -8.07
CA ASP A 113 4.02 -13.85 -7.72
C ASP A 113 4.96 -15.07 -7.67
N ARG A 114 4.78 -15.93 -6.68
CA ARG A 114 5.54 -17.18 -6.54
C ARG A 114 4.59 -18.38 -6.75
N PRO A 115 4.86 -19.28 -7.71
CA PRO A 115 4.03 -20.45 -7.90
C PRO A 115 3.98 -21.33 -6.64
N THR A 116 2.83 -21.92 -6.35
CA THR A 116 2.72 -23.08 -5.46
C THR A 116 3.21 -24.33 -6.19
N ASN A 117 3.70 -25.32 -5.43
CA ASN A 117 4.32 -26.53 -6.00
C ASN A 117 3.33 -27.40 -6.81
N ASP A 118 2.02 -27.18 -6.68
CA ASP A 118 0.99 -27.90 -7.45
C ASP A 118 0.58 -27.20 -8.75
N GLY A 119 1.03 -25.97 -9.00
CA GLY A 119 0.70 -25.20 -10.21
C GLY A 119 -0.78 -24.87 -10.41
N THR A 120 -1.64 -25.18 -9.43
CA THR A 120 -3.10 -25.06 -9.57
C THR A 120 -3.61 -23.65 -9.24
N ASP A 121 -2.88 -22.89 -8.42
CA ASP A 121 -3.35 -21.59 -7.95
C ASP A 121 -3.37 -20.51 -9.03
N LEU A 122 -2.40 -20.47 -9.95
CA LEU A 122 -2.33 -19.43 -11.00
C LEU A 122 -3.50 -19.47 -11.99
N ARG A 123 -4.32 -20.53 -11.98
CA ARG A 123 -5.51 -20.68 -12.81
C ARG A 123 -6.80 -20.20 -12.14
N ARG A 124 -6.80 -19.98 -10.82
CA ARG A 124 -7.96 -19.43 -10.10
C ARG A 124 -8.06 -17.91 -10.30
N PRO A 125 -9.27 -17.34 -10.39
CA PRO A 125 -9.44 -15.90 -10.33
C PRO A 125 -8.87 -15.35 -9.01
N LEU A 126 -8.21 -14.18 -9.06
CA LEU A 126 -7.64 -13.49 -7.88
C LEU A 126 -6.55 -14.28 -7.12
N SER A 127 -5.74 -15.06 -7.84
CA SER A 127 -4.57 -15.76 -7.29
C SER A 127 -3.22 -15.10 -7.56
N THR A 128 -3.22 -13.97 -8.28
CA THR A 128 -2.03 -13.16 -8.53
C THR A 128 -2.17 -11.79 -7.90
N LEU A 129 -1.04 -11.22 -7.49
CA LEU A 129 -0.95 -9.88 -6.93
C LEU A 129 -1.52 -8.82 -7.89
N GLY A 130 -1.25 -8.96 -9.19
CA GLY A 130 -1.83 -8.09 -10.21
C GLY A 130 -3.36 -8.21 -10.32
N ALA A 131 -3.90 -9.43 -10.25
CA ALA A 131 -5.34 -9.65 -10.30
C ALA A 131 -6.06 -9.07 -9.07
N VAL A 132 -5.49 -9.26 -7.87
CA VAL A 132 -6.01 -8.69 -6.62
C VAL A 132 -5.96 -7.16 -6.66
N ALA A 133 -4.84 -6.55 -7.05
CA ALA A 133 -4.74 -5.09 -7.16
C ALA A 133 -5.75 -4.51 -8.17
N GLY A 134 -5.89 -5.14 -9.34
CA GLY A 134 -6.88 -4.73 -10.34
C GLY A 134 -8.32 -4.86 -9.84
N ALA A 135 -8.64 -5.90 -9.08
CA ALA A 135 -9.94 -6.08 -8.48
C ALA A 135 -10.23 -5.06 -7.37
N CYS A 136 -9.23 -4.72 -6.54
CA CYS A 136 -9.32 -3.66 -5.54
C CYS A 136 -9.62 -2.31 -6.19
N ARG A 137 -8.92 -1.98 -7.29
CA ARG A 137 -9.18 -0.74 -8.04
C ARG A 137 -10.59 -0.67 -8.62
N ARG A 138 -11.08 -1.76 -9.23
CA ARG A 138 -12.47 -1.84 -9.73
C ARG A 138 -13.49 -1.75 -8.61
N ALA A 139 -13.22 -2.38 -7.47
CA ALA A 139 -14.07 -2.30 -6.29
C ALA A 139 -14.18 -0.86 -5.75
N ALA A 140 -13.06 -0.12 -5.72
CA ALA A 140 -13.03 1.28 -5.32
C ALA A 140 -13.81 2.18 -6.27
N ALA A 141 -13.55 2.08 -7.58
CA ALA A 141 -14.31 2.83 -8.59
C ALA A 141 -15.83 2.56 -8.48
N ALA A 142 -16.23 1.29 -8.35
CA ALA A 142 -17.64 0.92 -8.18
C ALA A 142 -18.23 1.32 -6.81
N ALA A 143 -17.39 1.67 -5.83
CA ALA A 143 -17.83 2.25 -4.56
C ALA A 143 -18.01 3.78 -4.65
N GLY A 144 -17.64 4.42 -5.76
CA GLY A 144 -17.56 5.88 -5.86
C GLY A 144 -16.36 6.46 -5.10
N ALA A 145 -15.32 5.65 -4.88
CA ALA A 145 -14.03 6.10 -4.34
C ALA A 145 -13.05 6.20 -5.51
N ASP A 146 -12.75 7.42 -5.97
CA ASP A 146 -11.94 7.68 -7.15
C ASP A 146 -10.48 7.23 -6.94
N PRO A 147 -10.02 6.16 -7.61
CA PRO A 147 -8.63 5.73 -7.54
C PRO A 147 -7.69 6.70 -8.25
N ASP A 148 -6.44 6.76 -7.81
CA ASP A 148 -5.42 7.44 -8.61
C ASP A 148 -5.20 6.78 -9.99
N ASP A 149 -4.64 7.54 -10.93
CA ASP A 149 -4.42 7.09 -12.30
C ASP A 149 -3.18 6.20 -12.48
N ALA A 150 -2.41 5.98 -11.41
CA ALA A 150 -1.14 5.27 -11.48
C ALA A 150 -1.35 3.80 -11.95
N LYS A 151 -0.49 3.34 -12.86
CA LYS A 151 -0.44 1.91 -13.20
C LYS A 151 0.11 1.15 -12.00
N PHE A 152 -0.53 0.04 -11.64
CA PHE A 152 -0.05 -0.82 -10.57
C PHE A 152 1.31 -1.41 -10.95
N ARG A 153 2.30 -1.19 -10.08
CA ARG A 153 3.63 -1.82 -10.14
C ARG A 153 3.83 -2.45 -8.77
N PRO A 154 4.01 -3.76 -8.63
CA PRO A 154 4.15 -4.41 -7.33
C PRO A 154 5.48 -4.02 -6.68
N HIS A 155 5.43 -3.14 -5.68
CA HIS A 155 6.61 -2.60 -5.02
C HIS A 155 6.35 -2.30 -3.55
N LEU A 156 7.40 -2.40 -2.75
CA LEU A 156 7.45 -1.96 -1.35
C LEU A 156 8.45 -0.81 -1.25
N THR A 157 7.98 0.35 -0.80
CA THR A 157 8.83 1.55 -0.69
C THR A 157 9.74 1.47 0.54
N VAL A 158 11.05 1.53 0.30
CA VAL A 158 12.08 1.47 1.36
C VAL A 158 12.74 2.82 1.62
N GLY A 159 12.64 3.76 0.67
CA GLY A 159 13.28 5.06 0.80
C GLY A 159 12.58 6.17 0.02
N ARG A 160 12.71 7.40 0.51
CA ARG A 160 12.20 8.59 -0.18
C ARG A 160 13.20 9.74 -0.11
N SER A 161 13.23 10.59 -1.13
CA SER A 161 13.91 11.88 -1.10
C SER A 161 12.95 13.01 -1.44
N SER A 162 13.14 14.17 -0.81
CA SER A 162 12.34 15.37 -1.08
C SER A 162 12.72 16.04 -2.40
N ARG A 163 13.90 15.76 -2.93
CA ARG A 163 14.39 16.24 -4.23
C ARG A 163 14.70 15.04 -5.12
N ALA A 164 14.60 15.21 -6.44
CA ALA A 164 15.02 14.19 -7.37
C ALA A 164 16.54 13.97 -7.26
N ARG A 165 16.98 12.72 -7.17
CA ARG A 165 18.39 12.34 -7.04
C ARG A 165 18.71 11.12 -7.89
N ASP A 166 19.93 11.04 -8.39
CA ASP A 166 20.42 9.85 -9.08
C ASP A 166 20.61 8.70 -8.07
N LEU A 167 19.98 7.56 -8.35
CA LEU A 167 20.07 6.32 -7.59
C LEU A 167 20.66 5.18 -8.44
N SER A 168 21.18 5.47 -9.63
CA SER A 168 21.66 4.46 -10.60
C SER A 168 22.82 3.64 -10.03
N GLY A 169 23.78 4.27 -9.36
CA GLY A 169 24.90 3.57 -8.72
C GLY A 169 24.45 2.64 -7.58
N TYR A 170 23.47 3.07 -6.78
CA TYR A 170 22.89 2.25 -5.72
C TYR A 170 22.13 1.04 -6.29
N LEU A 171 21.39 1.23 -7.38
CA LEU A 171 20.64 0.15 -8.04
C LEU A 171 21.50 -0.75 -8.94
N ALA A 172 22.73 -0.35 -9.24
CA ALA A 172 23.70 -1.18 -9.96
C ALA A 172 24.32 -2.27 -9.08
N LEU A 173 24.21 -2.14 -7.75
CA LEU A 173 24.63 -3.17 -6.81
C LEU A 173 23.79 -4.45 -7.04
N PRO A 174 24.43 -5.62 -7.15
CA PRO A 174 23.72 -6.85 -7.45
C PRO A 174 22.89 -7.33 -6.25
N GLY A 175 21.60 -7.52 -6.48
CA GLY A 175 20.77 -8.37 -5.62
C GLY A 175 19.31 -7.94 -5.49
N ALA A 176 18.48 -8.91 -5.17
CA ALA A 176 17.24 -8.74 -4.41
C ALA A 176 17.38 -9.65 -3.17
N PRO A 177 16.60 -9.45 -2.11
CA PRO A 177 16.57 -10.42 -1.03
C PRO A 177 16.23 -11.81 -1.59
N THR A 178 16.93 -12.84 -1.13
CA THR A 178 16.75 -14.21 -1.63
C THR A 178 15.65 -14.93 -0.88
N GLY A 179 15.01 -15.90 -1.53
CA GLY A 179 13.97 -16.74 -0.92
C GLY A 179 12.55 -16.16 -1.07
N PRO A 180 11.56 -16.80 -0.44
CA PRO A 180 10.20 -16.27 -0.40
C PRO A 180 10.19 -14.92 0.34
N ALA A 181 9.32 -14.01 -0.09
CA ALA A 181 9.03 -12.80 0.64
C ALA A 181 8.11 -13.13 1.82
N TRP A 182 6.82 -13.33 1.55
CA TRP A 182 5.85 -13.89 2.50
C TRP A 182 4.63 -14.43 1.75
N VAL A 183 3.71 -15.07 2.47
CA VAL A 183 2.37 -15.37 1.96
C VAL A 183 1.43 -14.26 2.40
N ALA A 184 1.03 -13.39 1.47
CA ALA A 184 0.08 -12.32 1.78
C ALA A 184 -1.32 -12.93 1.95
N ASP A 185 -1.80 -12.97 3.19
CA ASP A 185 -3.07 -13.59 3.55
C ASP A 185 -4.15 -12.55 3.91
N ARG A 186 -3.84 -11.25 3.87
CA ARG A 186 -4.71 -10.17 4.32
C ARG A 186 -4.60 -8.92 3.46
N ILE A 187 -5.74 -8.30 3.16
CA ILE A 187 -5.83 -6.92 2.67
C ILE A 187 -6.14 -6.00 3.85
N LEU A 188 -5.41 -4.91 3.98
CA LEU A 188 -5.67 -3.84 4.95
C LEU A 188 -6.24 -2.62 4.26
N LEU A 189 -7.21 -1.96 4.91
CA LEU A 189 -7.60 -0.59 4.60
C LEU A 189 -6.94 0.36 5.61
N VAL A 190 -6.11 1.26 5.10
CA VAL A 190 -5.26 2.13 5.91
C VAL A 190 -5.61 3.58 5.64
N GLU A 191 -5.84 4.35 6.69
CA GLU A 191 -5.97 5.81 6.61
C GLU A 191 -4.59 6.46 6.70
N SER A 192 -4.32 7.40 5.80
CA SER A 192 -3.08 8.18 5.73
C SER A 192 -3.32 9.61 6.19
N GLN A 193 -2.96 9.92 7.44
CA GLN A 193 -3.06 11.26 8.01
C GLN A 193 -1.77 12.05 7.76
N LEU A 194 -1.82 13.03 6.86
CA LEU A 194 -0.65 13.85 6.50
C LEU A 194 -0.22 14.74 7.69
N GLY A 195 1.09 14.82 7.95
CA GLY A 195 1.66 15.69 8.97
C GLY A 195 1.32 15.32 10.43
N LYS A 196 0.62 14.21 10.66
CA LYS A 196 0.18 13.77 12.00
C LYS A 196 1.07 12.70 12.65
N GLY A 197 2.13 12.28 11.96
CA GLY A 197 3.17 11.39 12.49
C GLY A 197 4.40 12.16 12.96
N GLU A 198 5.33 11.45 13.61
CA GLU A 198 6.59 12.01 14.09
C GLU A 198 7.34 12.77 12.99
N GLN A 199 7.96 13.90 13.33
CA GLN A 199 8.72 14.72 12.38
C GLN A 199 7.91 15.12 11.11
N GLY A 200 6.59 15.31 11.25
CA GLY A 200 5.70 15.69 10.13
C GLY A 200 5.43 14.56 9.14
N ARG A 201 5.72 13.31 9.50
CA ARG A 201 5.48 12.12 8.65
C ARG A 201 3.97 11.85 8.51
N PRO A 202 3.54 11.12 7.46
CA PRO A 202 2.21 10.52 7.46
C PRO A 202 2.08 9.55 8.64
N ARG A 203 0.98 9.63 9.37
CA ARG A 203 0.57 8.60 10.32
C ARG A 203 -0.38 7.65 9.60
N TYR A 204 -0.05 6.36 9.64
CA TYR A 204 -0.89 5.30 9.09
C TYR A 204 -1.71 4.66 10.19
N LEU A 205 -3.01 4.52 9.94
CA LEU A 205 -3.96 3.92 10.88
C LEU A 205 -4.72 2.81 10.16
N GLU A 206 -4.54 1.58 10.62
CA GLU A 206 -5.33 0.45 10.15
C GLU A 206 -6.78 0.62 10.58
N ARG A 207 -7.70 0.55 9.62
CA ARG A 207 -9.15 0.69 9.86
C ARG A 207 -9.88 -0.64 9.75
N ALA A 208 -9.49 -1.47 8.79
CA ALA A 208 -10.10 -2.78 8.57
C ALA A 208 -9.09 -3.75 7.95
N ALA A 209 -9.29 -5.04 8.22
CA ALA A 209 -8.51 -6.13 7.67
C ALA A 209 -9.43 -7.25 7.15
N TRP A 210 -9.14 -7.78 5.97
CA TRP A 210 -9.84 -8.92 5.38
C TRP A 210 -8.85 -10.04 5.10
N ARG A 211 -9.10 -11.23 5.66
CA ARG A 211 -8.35 -12.45 5.30
C ARG A 211 -8.75 -12.91 3.89
N LEU A 212 -7.76 -13.24 3.07
CA LEU A 212 -7.96 -13.85 1.77
C LEU A 212 -8.41 -15.30 1.95
N GLY A 213 -9.48 -15.68 1.25
CA GLY A 213 -10.08 -17.01 1.36
C GLY A 213 -11.00 -17.22 2.56
N ALA A 214 -11.26 -16.18 3.37
CA ALA A 214 -12.20 -16.25 4.49
C ALA A 214 -13.33 -15.20 4.37
N PRO A 215 -14.56 -15.52 4.82
CA PRO A 215 -15.72 -14.67 4.58
C PRO A 215 -15.89 -13.48 5.55
N ALA A 216 -15.16 -13.39 6.67
CA ALA A 216 -15.38 -12.38 7.70
C ALA A 216 -14.18 -11.42 7.91
N PRO A 217 -14.39 -10.09 7.88
CA PRO A 217 -13.37 -9.11 8.26
C PRO A 217 -13.13 -9.05 9.76
N THR A 218 -11.95 -8.57 10.14
CA THR A 218 -11.69 -8.04 11.48
C THR A 218 -11.66 -6.51 11.37
N TYR A 219 -12.63 -5.83 11.99
CA TYR A 219 -12.61 -4.37 12.13
C TYR A 219 -11.80 -3.99 13.35
N VAL A 220 -10.90 -3.03 13.21
CA VAL A 220 -9.99 -2.61 14.30
C VAL A 220 -10.52 -1.36 15.02
N SER A 221 -11.35 -0.55 14.36
CA SER A 221 -12.03 0.62 14.96
C SER A 221 -13.12 1.16 14.03
N ASP A 222 -14.09 1.91 14.57
CA ASP A 222 -15.00 2.71 13.74
C ASP A 222 -14.19 3.81 13.03
N PRO A 223 -14.15 3.83 11.69
CA PRO A 223 -13.42 4.82 10.93
C PRO A 223 -14.08 6.20 10.96
N PHE A 224 -15.36 6.35 11.31
CA PHE A 224 -16.07 7.62 11.45
C PHE A 224 -16.65 7.78 12.87
N PRO A 225 -15.82 7.95 13.91
CA PRO A 225 -16.32 8.16 15.26
C PRO A 225 -17.10 9.48 15.32
N GLY A 226 -18.43 9.39 15.53
CA GLY A 226 -19.30 10.55 15.72
C GLY A 226 -20.49 10.70 14.76
N SER A 227 -20.78 9.74 13.87
CA SER A 227 -21.99 9.76 13.01
C SER A 227 -23.18 8.98 13.59
N LEU A 228 -23.40 9.12 14.91
CA LEU A 228 -24.70 8.83 15.49
C LEU A 228 -25.49 10.15 15.51
N ASP A 229 -26.44 10.28 14.60
CA ASP A 229 -27.62 11.10 14.85
C ASP A 229 -28.46 10.45 15.96
#